data_AF-A0A0G4MWV1-F1
#
_entry.id   AF-A0A0G4MWV1-F1
#
_cell.length_a   1.000
_cell.length_b   1.000
_cell.length_c   1.000
_cell.angle_alpha   90.00
_cell.angle_beta   90.00
_cell.angle_gamma   90.00
#
_symmetry.space_group_name_H-M   'P 1'
#
loop_
_entity.id
_entity.type
_entity.pdbx_description
1 polymer ?
#
loop_
_entity_poly.entity_id
_entity_poly.type
_entity_poly.pdbx_seq_one_letter_code
_entity_poly.pdbx_strand_id
1 'polypeptide(L)'
;MHRQAAAEGKPVLPPTVVDQIRLWQLENERMKTTSGFLFRDFDDDAEYRDIARFADEIGVLAWRNDRKRMFFASKHEQIRDYLKLRKKA
;
A
#
# COMPACT_ATOMS: atom_id res chain seq x y z
N MET A 1 34.39 -22.56 20.61
CA MET A 1 32.96 -22.59 20.22
C MET A 1 32.65 -21.97 18.85
N HIS A 2 33.39 -20.96 18.34
CA HIS A 2 33.07 -20.33 17.02
C HIS A 2 33.20 -21.25 15.78
N ARG A 3 34.02 -22.30 15.79
CA ARG A 3 34.28 -23.15 14.60
C ARG A 3 33.42 -24.42 14.50
N GLN A 4 32.59 -24.71 15.49
CA GLN A 4 31.91 -26.01 15.59
C GLN A 4 30.56 -26.05 14.85
N ALA A 5 29.80 -24.95 14.85
CA ALA A 5 28.47 -24.90 14.21
C ALA A 5 28.54 -25.13 12.69
N ALA A 6 29.51 -24.51 12.01
CA ALA A 6 29.71 -24.69 10.57
C ALA A 6 30.19 -26.09 10.18
N ALA A 7 30.90 -26.77 11.09
CA ALA A 7 31.41 -28.13 10.86
C ALA A 7 30.33 -29.21 10.98
N GLU A 8 29.22 -28.93 11.68
CA GLU A 8 28.12 -29.87 11.93
C GLU A 8 26.92 -29.66 10.97
N GLY A 9 27.06 -28.85 9.92
CA GLY A 9 25.97 -28.55 8.98
C GLY A 9 24.80 -27.78 9.60
N LYS A 10 24.99 -27.22 10.80
CA LYS A 10 23.98 -26.44 11.52
C LYS A 10 24.10 -24.96 11.14
N PRO A 11 23.00 -24.20 11.17
CA PRO A 11 23.06 -22.75 11.01
C PRO A 11 24.03 -22.14 12.02
N VAL A 12 24.91 -21.25 11.54
CA VAL A 12 25.91 -20.57 12.39
C VAL A 12 25.21 -19.70 13.45
N LEU A 13 24.04 -19.16 13.14
CA LEU A 13 23.21 -18.40 14.06
C LEU A 13 22.02 -19.25 14.51
N PRO A 14 21.68 -19.27 15.82
CA PRO A 14 20.47 -19.92 16.30
C PRO A 14 19.24 -19.33 15.61
N PRO A 15 18.34 -20.16 15.05
CA PRO A 15 17.20 -19.67 14.25
C PRO A 15 16.29 -18.73 15.05
N THR A 16 16.06 -19.03 16.34
CA THR A 16 15.24 -18.20 17.22
C THR A 16 15.81 -16.81 17.41
N VAL A 17 17.13 -16.65 17.52
CA VAL A 17 17.77 -15.33 17.66
C VAL A 17 17.61 -14.53 16.38
N VAL A 18 17.79 -15.17 15.23
CA VAL A 18 17.57 -14.52 13.92
C VAL A 18 16.13 -14.05 13.77
N ASP A 19 15.18 -14.90 14.16
CA ASP A 19 13.76 -14.58 14.06
C ASP A 19 13.36 -13.46 15.02
N GLN A 20 13.87 -13.45 16.25
CA GLN A 20 13.61 -12.34 17.19
C GLN A 20 14.15 -11.00 16.66
N ILE A 21 15.34 -10.99 16.05
CA ILE A 21 15.89 -9.77 15.42
C ILE A 21 14.98 -9.30 14.26
N ARG A 22 14.48 -10.22 13.43
CA ARG A 22 13.56 -9.88 12.34
C ARG A 22 12.23 -9.32 12.87
N LEU A 23 11.68 -9.93 13.92
CA LEU A 23 10.44 -9.45 14.55
C LEU A 23 10.62 -8.04 15.12
N TRP A 24 11.75 -7.77 15.79
CA TRP A 24 12.08 -6.42 16.27
C TRP A 24 12.23 -5.42 15.13
N GLN A 25 12.81 -5.82 14.01
CA GLN A 25 12.88 -4.96 12.83
C GLN A 25 11.47 -4.65 12.30
N LEU A 26 10.62 -5.66 12.14
CA LEU A 26 9.23 -5.48 11.69
C LEU A 26 8.40 -4.63 12.66
N GLU A 27 8.67 -4.72 13.97
CA GLU A 27 8.03 -3.90 14.99
C GLU A 27 8.42 -2.42 14.88
N ASN A 28 9.67 -2.12 14.51
CA ASN A 28 10.11 -0.76 14.23
C ASN A 28 9.59 -0.24 12.87
N GLU A 29 9.42 -1.10 11.87
CA GLU A 29 9.03 -0.73 10.50
C GLU A 29 7.53 -0.92 10.21
N ARG A 30 6.66 -0.77 11.22
CA ARG A 30 5.20 -0.97 11.09
C ARG A 30 4.52 0.05 10.19
N MET A 31 5.08 1.25 10.06
CA MET A 31 4.45 2.36 9.33
C MET A 31 5.19 2.63 8.02
N LYS A 32 4.43 2.70 6.94
CA LYS A 32 4.91 3.20 5.64
C LYS A 32 4.23 4.53 5.36
N THR A 33 5.01 5.53 4.96
CA THR A 33 4.47 6.83 4.54
C THR A 33 4.20 6.80 3.05
N THR A 34 3.07 7.36 2.64
CA THR A 34 2.71 7.51 1.22
C THR A 34 2.08 8.87 1.04
N SER A 35 2.78 9.76 0.34
CA SER A 35 2.25 11.07 -0.03
C SER A 35 1.23 10.92 -1.15
N GLY A 36 0.16 11.71 -1.11
CA GLY A 36 -0.90 11.63 -2.10
C GLY A 36 -2.14 12.41 -1.72
N PHE A 37 -3.25 12.06 -2.35
CA PHE A 37 -4.51 12.77 -2.29
C PHE A 37 -5.62 11.83 -1.87
N LEU A 38 -6.46 12.28 -0.95
CA LEU A 38 -7.65 11.56 -0.52
C LEU A 38 -8.86 12.06 -1.29
N PHE A 39 -9.53 11.14 -1.98
CA PHE A 39 -10.82 11.35 -2.62
C PHE A 39 -11.91 10.74 -1.75
N ARG A 40 -12.93 11.54 -1.42
CA ARG A 40 -14.04 11.17 -0.54
C ARG A 40 -15.27 12.03 -0.86
N ASP A 41 -16.37 11.77 -0.17
CA ASP A 41 -17.63 12.52 -0.29
C ASP A 41 -18.23 12.45 -1.71
N PHE A 42 -18.21 11.26 -2.31
CA PHE A 42 -18.91 11.00 -3.57
C PHE A 42 -20.42 10.94 -3.33
N ASP A 43 -21.18 11.59 -4.21
CA ASP A 43 -22.64 11.61 -4.15
C ASP A 43 -23.22 10.22 -4.45
N ASP A 44 -22.67 9.55 -5.47
CA ASP A 44 -23.14 8.26 -5.96
C ASP A 44 -22.09 7.13 -5.87
N ASP A 45 -22.55 5.89 -5.68
CA ASP A 45 -21.69 4.70 -5.63
C ASP A 45 -21.13 4.33 -7.01
N ALA A 46 -21.91 4.47 -8.07
CA ALA A 46 -21.42 4.16 -9.42
C ALA A 46 -20.34 5.15 -9.83
N GLU A 47 -20.52 6.44 -9.53
CA GLU A 47 -19.48 7.45 -9.73
C GLU A 47 -18.19 7.13 -8.97
N TYR A 48 -18.29 6.78 -7.69
CA TYR A 48 -17.14 6.36 -6.89
C TYR A 48 -16.39 5.19 -7.54
N ARG A 49 -17.12 4.12 -7.91
CA ARG A 49 -16.52 2.90 -8.47
C ARG A 49 -15.85 3.15 -9.82
N ASP A 50 -16.46 3.98 -10.65
CA ASP A 50 -15.93 4.37 -11.95
C ASP A 50 -14.59 5.10 -11.80
N ILE A 51 -14.55 6.13 -10.95
CA ILE A 51 -13.33 6.94 -10.73
C ILE A 51 -12.24 6.12 -10.02
N ALA A 52 -12.62 5.32 -9.03
CA ALA A 52 -11.67 4.45 -8.33
C ALA A 52 -11.07 3.39 -9.27
N ARG A 53 -11.87 2.85 -10.20
CA ARG A 53 -11.38 1.94 -11.24
C ARG A 53 -10.45 2.64 -12.21
N PHE A 54 -10.80 3.82 -12.68
CA PHE A 54 -9.92 4.61 -13.54
C PHE A 54 -8.57 4.89 -12.86
N ALA A 55 -8.57 5.25 -11.57
CA ALA A 55 -7.36 5.45 -10.78
C ALA A 55 -6.52 4.16 -10.63
N ASP A 56 -7.15 3.00 -10.54
CA ASP A 56 -6.52 1.68 -10.49
C ASP A 56 -5.87 1.33 -11.84
N GLU A 57 -6.60 1.54 -12.94
CA GLU A 57 -6.14 1.26 -14.31
C GLU A 57 -4.92 2.08 -14.72
N ILE A 58 -4.85 3.35 -14.31
CA ILE A 58 -3.68 4.20 -14.55
C ILE A 58 -2.55 3.99 -13.52
N GLY A 59 -2.77 3.12 -12.52
CA GLY A 59 -1.77 2.73 -11.53
C GLY A 59 -1.46 3.78 -10.45
N VAL A 60 -2.37 4.72 -10.19
CA VAL A 60 -2.19 5.74 -9.15
C VAL A 60 -2.93 5.45 -7.86
N LEU A 61 -3.86 4.48 -7.85
CA LEU A 61 -4.60 4.04 -6.66
C LEU A 61 -3.65 3.38 -5.64
N ALA A 62 -3.53 3.96 -4.45
CA ALA A 62 -2.69 3.43 -3.37
C ALA A 62 -3.50 2.66 -2.31
N TRP A 63 -4.75 3.06 -2.09
CA TRP A 63 -5.65 2.43 -1.11
C TRP A 63 -7.11 2.79 -1.42
N ARG A 64 -8.07 1.92 -1.10
CA ARG A 64 -9.50 2.23 -1.20
C ARG A 64 -10.34 1.61 -0.09
N ASN A 65 -11.49 2.21 0.20
CA ASN A 65 -12.53 1.70 1.08
C ASN A 65 -13.91 1.90 0.44
N ASP A 66 -14.44 0.83 -0.14
CA ASP A 66 -15.69 0.87 -0.89
C ASP A 66 -16.89 1.18 0.02
N ARG A 67 -16.90 0.71 1.28
CA ARG A 67 -17.98 0.97 2.24
C ARG A 67 -18.13 2.45 2.57
N LYS A 68 -17.00 3.17 2.61
CA LYS A 68 -16.97 4.62 2.88
C LYS A 68 -16.93 5.45 1.61
N ARG A 69 -16.93 4.84 0.42
CA ARG A 69 -16.77 5.51 -0.88
C ARG A 69 -15.59 6.48 -0.84
N MET A 70 -14.40 5.99 -0.52
CA MET A 70 -13.19 6.82 -0.50
C MET A 70 -11.98 6.04 -0.99
N PHE A 71 -11.03 6.75 -1.57
CA PHE A 71 -9.76 6.18 -2.00
C PHE A 71 -8.62 7.18 -1.89
N PHE A 72 -7.40 6.66 -1.81
CA PHE A 72 -6.18 7.44 -1.77
C PHE A 72 -5.39 7.17 -3.05
N ALA A 73 -4.93 8.23 -3.70
CA ALA A 73 -4.12 8.13 -4.92
C ALA A 73 -2.81 8.89 -4.77
N SER A 74 -1.75 8.37 -5.38
CA SER A 74 -0.41 8.98 -5.38
C SER A 74 -0.33 10.25 -6.24
N LYS A 75 -1.18 10.35 -7.26
CA LYS A 75 -1.30 11.49 -8.20
C LYS A 75 -2.77 11.78 -8.49
N HIS A 76 -3.09 13.01 -8.89
CA HIS A 76 -4.49 13.45 -9.05
C HIS A 76 -4.80 14.12 -10.40
N GLU A 77 -3.78 14.41 -11.21
CA GLU A 77 -3.90 15.21 -12.43
C GLU A 77 -4.77 14.50 -13.48
N GLN A 78 -4.47 13.23 -13.77
CA GLN A 78 -5.23 12.42 -14.71
C GLN A 78 -6.67 12.17 -14.22
N ILE A 79 -6.86 11.96 -12.92
CA ILE A 79 -8.18 11.79 -12.29
C ILE A 79 -9.02 13.07 -12.45
N ARG A 80 -8.41 14.24 -12.19
CA ARG A 80 -9.06 15.54 -12.36
C ARG A 80 -9.48 15.77 -13.81
N ASP A 81 -8.62 15.42 -14.76
CA ASP A 81 -8.90 15.63 -16.18
C ASP A 81 -10.02 14.68 -16.66
N TYR A 82 -10.04 13.44 -16.18
CA TYR A 82 -11.14 12.49 -16.37
C TYR A 82 -12.48 13.02 -15.83
N LEU A 83 -12.48 13.57 -14.61
CA LEU A 83 -13.66 14.20 -13.99
C LEU A 83 -14.21 15.38 -14.82
N LYS A 84 -13.33 16.20 -15.39
CA LYS A 84 -13.73 17.34 -16.23
C LYS A 84 -14.37 16.91 -17.54
N LEU A 85 -13.91 15.81 -18.14
CA LEU A 85 -14.49 15.25 -19.36
C LEU A 85 -15.91 14.72 -19.09
N ARG A 86 -16.10 13.99 -17.99
CA ARG A 86 -17.43 13.49 -17.59
C ARG A 86 -18.45 14.58 -17.33
N LYS A 87 -18.08 15.72 -16.74
CA LYS A 87 -19.01 16.84 -16.50
C LYS A 87 -19.45 17.60 -17.76
N LYS A 88 -18.74 17.42 -18.88
CA LYS A 88 -19.08 18.05 -20.17
C LYS A 88 -19.98 17.18 -21.06
N ALA A 89 -20.05 15.89 -20.78
CA ALA A 89 -20.92 14.92 -21.46
C ALA A 89 -22.28 14.87 -20.77
#